data_AF-A0A2V3J2C6-F1
#
_entry.id   AF-A0A2V3J2C6-F1
#
_cell.length_a   1.000
_cell.length_b   1.000
_cell.length_c   1.000
_cell.angle_alpha   90.00
_cell.angle_beta   90.00
_cell.angle_gamma   90.00
#
_symmetry.space_group_name_H-M   'P 1'
#
loop_
_entity.id
_entity.type
_entity.pdbx_description
1 polymer ?
#
loop_
_entity_poly.entity_id
_entity_poly.type
_entity_poly.pdbx_seq_one_letter_code
_entity_poly.pdbx_strand_id
1 'polypeptide(L)'
;MDGGASRSCTRAPLFLGGPVGLDAVTALHRDAHFGRVVAGAVRTAAFAETMRRLEGGELRADACRLFCGYSGWAPRQLQHEVDVGVWLPCSASDALLMGFSDAAAPTLGARLLRLMGGRFADIAARQPGDDKLL
;
A
#
# COMPACT_ATOMS: atom_id res chain seq x y z
N MET A 1 12.09 -42.43 -4.41
CA MET A 1 12.98 -41.49 -3.69
C MET A 1 12.47 -40.13 -4.11
N ASP A 2 11.47 -39.63 -3.40
CA ASP A 2 10.73 -38.46 -3.87
C ASP A 2 11.18 -37.27 -3.03
N GLY A 3 12.22 -36.60 -3.51
CA GLY A 3 12.74 -35.37 -2.95
C GLY A 3 11.71 -34.26 -3.14
N GLY A 4 10.77 -34.15 -2.20
CA GLY A 4 9.86 -33.02 -2.10
C GLY A 4 10.68 -31.73 -1.93
N ALA A 5 10.80 -30.96 -3.01
CA ALA A 5 11.42 -29.64 -2.95
C ALA A 5 10.69 -28.81 -1.90
N SER A 6 11.41 -28.47 -0.83
CA SER A 6 10.96 -27.51 0.17
C SER A 6 10.68 -26.19 -0.56
N ARG A 7 9.41 -25.89 -0.81
CA ARG A 7 9.02 -24.60 -1.40
C ARG A 7 9.41 -23.53 -0.38
N SER A 8 10.39 -22.71 -0.72
CA SER A 8 10.80 -21.58 0.12
C SER A 8 9.60 -20.64 0.28
N CYS A 9 8.94 -20.69 1.44
CA CYS A 9 7.88 -19.76 1.77
C CYS A 9 8.52 -18.39 2.01
N THR A 10 8.48 -17.53 0.99
CA THR A 10 9.00 -16.17 1.12
C THR A 10 8.00 -15.36 1.94
N ARG A 11 8.43 -14.83 3.08
CA ARG A 11 7.57 -14.05 3.97
C ARG A 11 7.30 -12.68 3.34
N ALA A 12 6.06 -12.43 2.94
CA ALA A 12 5.61 -11.11 2.47
C ALA A 12 4.63 -10.50 3.49
N PRO A 13 4.79 -9.24 3.90
CA PRO A 13 3.85 -8.58 4.81
C PRO A 13 2.49 -8.36 4.12
N LEU A 14 1.41 -8.61 4.85
CA LEU A 14 0.05 -8.27 4.48
C LEU A 14 -0.37 -7.01 5.23
N PHE A 15 -0.73 -5.97 4.50
CA PHE A 15 -1.21 -4.70 5.03
C PHE A 15 -2.74 -4.66 5.01
N LEU A 16 -3.33 -3.81 5.85
CA LEU A 16 -4.76 -3.51 5.77
C LEU A 16 -4.96 -2.37 4.76
N GLY A 17 -5.71 -2.65 3.69
CA GLY A 17 -6.08 -1.66 2.67
C GLY A 17 -7.34 -0.87 3.04
N GLY A 18 -8.20 -1.45 3.87
CA GLY A 18 -9.39 -0.79 4.42
C GLY A 18 -10.38 -1.80 5.00
N PRO A 19 -11.50 -1.33 5.57
CA PRO A 19 -12.44 -2.17 6.30
C PRO A 19 -13.40 -2.98 5.42
N VAL A 20 -13.46 -2.69 4.11
CA VAL A 20 -14.42 -3.32 3.18
C VAL A 20 -13.77 -4.48 2.44
N GLY A 21 -14.52 -5.56 2.23
CA GLY A 21 -14.10 -6.68 1.39
C GLY A 21 -12.83 -7.35 1.90
N LEU A 22 -12.78 -7.69 3.19
CA LEU A 22 -11.63 -8.32 3.85
C LEU A 22 -11.30 -9.73 3.32
N ASP A 23 -12.14 -10.27 2.45
CA ASP A 23 -11.90 -11.48 1.66
C ASP A 23 -11.09 -11.21 0.39
N ALA A 24 -10.95 -9.95 -0.02
CA ALA A 24 -10.21 -9.54 -1.19
C ALA A 24 -8.78 -9.10 -0.82
N VAL A 25 -7.80 -9.67 -1.50
CA VAL A 25 -6.40 -9.24 -1.44
C VAL A 25 -5.98 -8.66 -2.79
N THR A 26 -5.32 -7.51 -2.75
CA THR A 26 -4.72 -6.86 -3.92
C THR A 26 -3.22 -6.70 -3.73
N ALA A 27 -2.49 -6.70 -4.84
CA ALA A 27 -1.07 -6.42 -4.84
C ALA A 27 -0.79 -5.05 -5.43
N LEU A 28 0.21 -4.36 -4.88
CA LEU A 28 0.92 -3.26 -5.55
C LEU A 28 2.31 -3.74 -5.97
N HIS A 29 2.70 -3.44 -7.21
CA HIS A 29 4.01 -3.79 -7.78
C HIS A 29 4.42 -2.79 -8.87
N ARG A 30 5.63 -2.94 -9.41
CA ARG A 30 6.16 -2.12 -10.53
C ARG A 30 6.31 -2.85 -11.85
N ASP A 31 6.02 -4.15 -11.91
CA ASP A 31 6.10 -4.91 -13.16
C ASP A 31 5.17 -4.32 -14.23
N ALA A 32 5.74 -3.93 -15.37
CA ALA A 32 5.02 -3.24 -16.45
C ALA A 32 4.10 -4.14 -17.29
N HIS A 33 4.23 -5.46 -17.17
CA HIS A 33 3.58 -6.43 -18.06
C HIS A 33 2.18 -6.83 -17.59
N PHE A 34 1.75 -6.41 -16.40
CA PHE A 34 0.44 -6.78 -15.87
C PHE A 34 -0.16 -5.77 -14.89
N GLY A 35 -1.41 -6.04 -14.50
CA GLY A 35 -2.15 -5.16 -13.61
C GLY A 35 -2.56 -3.83 -14.23
N ARG A 36 -3.25 -3.01 -13.44
CA ARG A 36 -3.73 -1.67 -13.82
C ARG A 36 -2.82 -0.61 -13.23
N VAL A 37 -2.50 0.41 -14.02
CA VAL A 37 -1.70 1.55 -13.54
C VAL A 37 -2.46 2.32 -12.46
N VAL A 38 -1.79 2.60 -11.35
CA VAL A 38 -2.31 3.39 -10.22
C VAL A 38 -1.63 4.75 -10.16
N ALA A 39 -0.29 4.79 -10.18
CA ALA A 39 0.49 6.03 -10.16
C ALA A 39 1.91 5.79 -10.68
N GLY A 40 2.32 6.54 -11.70
CA GLY A 40 3.64 6.36 -12.33
C GLY A 40 3.84 4.92 -12.81
N ALA A 41 4.88 4.25 -12.31
CA ALA A 41 5.17 2.84 -12.60
C ALA A 41 4.40 1.85 -11.72
N VAL A 42 3.69 2.32 -10.68
CA VAL A 42 2.96 1.45 -9.75
C VAL A 42 1.69 0.93 -10.39
N ARG A 43 1.51 -0.38 -10.27
CA ARG A 43 0.38 -1.14 -10.78
C ARG A 43 -0.27 -1.94 -9.69
N THR A 44 -1.57 -2.22 -9.88
CA THR A 44 -2.35 -3.08 -9.01
C THR A 44 -2.92 -4.28 -9.74
N ALA A 45 -2.93 -5.43 -9.07
CA ALA A 45 -3.46 -6.68 -9.58
C ALA A 45 -4.18 -7.47 -8.48
N ALA A 46 -5.09 -8.35 -8.88
CA ALA A 46 -5.74 -9.28 -7.97
C ALA A 46 -4.73 -10.30 -7.42
N PHE A 47 -5.00 -10.81 -6.22
CA PHE A 47 -4.11 -11.78 -5.56
C PHE A 47 -3.85 -13.03 -6.41
N ALA A 48 -4.88 -13.60 -7.04
CA ALA A 48 -4.73 -14.81 -7.85
C ALA A 48 -3.75 -14.63 -9.02
N GLU A 49 -3.81 -13.49 -9.72
CA GLU A 49 -2.86 -13.21 -10.81
C GLU A 49 -1.44 -13.00 -10.27
N THR A 50 -1.32 -12.28 -9.16
CA THR A 50 -0.04 -12.02 -8.49
C THR A 50 0.63 -13.32 -8.07
N MET A 51 -0.12 -14.24 -7.46
CA MET A 51 0.39 -15.54 -7.01
C MET A 51 0.90 -16.40 -8.16
N ARG A 52 0.18 -16.47 -9.29
CA ARG A 52 0.66 -17.20 -10.48
C ARG A 52 2.03 -16.68 -10.96
N ARG A 53 2.24 -15.37 -10.92
CA ARG A 53 3.51 -14.74 -11.33
C ARG A 53 4.63 -14.94 -10.31
N LEU A 54 4.31 -14.94 -9.02
CA LEU A 54 5.25 -15.31 -7.96
C LEU A 54 5.69 -16.78 -8.10
N GLU A 55 4.74 -17.69 -8.32
CA GLU A 55 5.01 -19.12 -8.51
C GLU A 55 5.78 -19.41 -9.79
N GLY A 56 5.50 -18.65 -10.86
CA GLY A 56 6.26 -18.71 -12.13
C GLY A 56 7.64 -18.05 -12.07
N GLY A 57 7.99 -17.35 -10.98
CA GLY A 57 9.26 -16.64 -10.84
C GLY A 57 9.35 -15.34 -11.65
N GLU A 58 8.26 -14.89 -12.26
CA GLU A 58 8.15 -13.63 -13.00
C GLU A 58 8.11 -12.42 -12.06
N LEU A 59 7.56 -12.61 -10.87
CA LEU A 59 7.51 -11.59 -9.82
C LEU A 59 8.28 -12.08 -8.61
N ARG A 60 9.01 -11.17 -7.95
CA ARG A 60 9.62 -11.44 -6.65
C ARG A 60 8.71 -11.00 -5.52
N ALA A 61 8.63 -11.78 -4.44
CA ALA A 61 7.77 -11.46 -3.30
C ALA A 61 8.15 -10.13 -2.62
N ASP A 62 9.44 -9.78 -2.58
CA ASP A 62 9.94 -8.50 -2.04
C ASP A 62 9.68 -7.29 -2.97
N ALA A 63 9.30 -7.54 -4.23
CA ALA A 63 8.97 -6.51 -5.20
C ALA A 63 7.46 -6.16 -5.22
N CYS A 64 6.66 -6.79 -4.35
CA CYS A 64 5.22 -6.55 -4.26
C CYS A 64 4.76 -6.30 -2.82
N ARG A 65 3.63 -5.62 -2.68
CA ARG A 65 2.97 -5.35 -1.39
C ARG A 65 1.55 -5.86 -1.46
N LEU A 66 1.12 -6.60 -0.43
CA LEU A 66 -0.21 -7.18 -0.38
C LEU A 66 -1.10 -6.37 0.56
N PHE A 67 -2.31 -6.06 0.13
CA PHE A 67 -3.31 -5.33 0.91
C PHE A 67 -4.59 -6.15 1.00
N CYS A 68 -5.04 -6.39 2.22
CA CYS A 68 -6.32 -7.02 2.54
C CYS A 68 -7.41 -5.94 2.69
N GLY A 69 -8.51 -6.13 1.99
CA GLY A 69 -9.61 -5.16 1.94
C GLY A 69 -9.24 -3.87 1.23
N TYR A 70 -10.22 -2.96 1.20
CA TYR A 70 -10.10 -1.65 0.58
C TYR A 70 -10.98 -0.61 1.27
N SER A 71 -10.68 0.65 1.02
CA SER A 71 -11.56 1.78 1.34
C SER A 71 -12.41 2.08 0.12
N GLY A 72 -13.73 2.08 0.30
CA GLY A 72 -14.70 2.35 -0.75
C GLY A 72 -15.51 3.59 -0.42
N TRP A 73 -15.88 4.33 -1.46
CA TRP A 73 -16.76 5.49 -1.36
C TRP A 73 -18.00 5.26 -2.20
N ALA A 74 -19.16 5.61 -1.65
CA ALA A 74 -20.39 5.71 -2.42
C ALA A 74 -20.27 6.83 -3.48
N PRO A 75 -21.14 6.84 -4.51
CA PRO A 75 -21.13 7.90 -5.51
C PRO A 75 -21.19 9.30 -4.88
N ARG A 76 -20.23 10.17 -5.26
CA ARG A 76 -20.02 11.54 -4.75
C ARG A 76 -19.58 11.67 -3.28
N GLN A 77 -19.47 10.59 -2.52
CA GLN A 77 -19.07 10.66 -1.11
C GLN A 77 -17.66 11.21 -0.95
N LEU A 78 -16.68 10.71 -1.71
CA LEU A 78 -15.29 11.20 -1.65
C LEU A 78 -15.21 12.70 -1.96
N GLN A 79 -15.95 13.17 -2.99
CA GLN A 79 -15.96 14.58 -3.34
C GLN A 79 -16.50 15.43 -2.18
N HIS A 80 -17.63 15.01 -1.59
CA HIS A 80 -18.21 15.70 -0.45
C HIS A 80 -17.24 15.75 0.75
N GLU A 81 -16.60 14.62 1.08
CA GLU A 81 -15.63 14.54 2.17
C GLU A 81 -14.39 15.43 1.93
N VAL A 82 -13.96 15.59 0.68
CA VAL A 82 -12.91 16.57 0.32
C VAL A 82 -13.42 17.99 0.49
N ASP A 83 -14.63 18.31 0.01
CA ASP A 83 -15.20 19.66 0.06
C ASP A 83 -15.39 20.16 1.50
N VAL A 84 -15.75 19.26 2.44
CA VAL A 84 -15.91 19.59 3.86
C VAL A 84 -14.63 19.40 4.69
N GLY A 85 -13.51 19.05 4.04
CA GLY A 85 -12.19 18.98 4.67
C GLY A 85 -11.91 17.73 5.51
N VAL A 86 -12.69 16.66 5.34
CA VAL A 86 -12.42 15.34 5.95
C VAL A 86 -11.21 14.68 5.30
N TRP A 87 -11.10 14.76 3.96
CA TRP A 87 -9.92 14.32 3.22
C TRP A 87 -9.16 15.47 2.60
N LEU A 88 -7.84 15.37 2.64
CA LEU A 88 -6.94 16.27 1.92
C LEU A 88 -6.24 15.50 0.80
N PRO A 89 -6.63 15.71 -0.47
CA PRO A 89 -5.95 15.09 -1.60
C PRO A 89 -4.49 15.56 -1.69
N CYS A 90 -3.59 14.62 -1.96
CA CYS A 90 -2.19 14.90 -2.23
C CYS A 90 -1.69 14.06 -3.41
N SER A 91 -0.55 14.45 -3.98
CA SER A 91 0.04 13.68 -5.09
C SER A 91 0.63 12.36 -4.60
N ALA A 92 0.35 11.28 -5.32
CA ALA A 92 0.99 9.99 -5.10
C ALA A 92 2.33 9.90 -5.85
N SER A 93 3.29 9.14 -5.31
CA SER A 93 4.53 8.81 -6.00
C SER A 93 4.90 7.35 -5.79
N ASP A 94 5.63 6.77 -6.74
CA ASP A 94 6.12 5.39 -6.64
C ASP A 94 6.95 5.19 -5.35
N ALA A 95 7.83 6.15 -5.04
CA ALA A 95 8.65 6.10 -3.83
C ALA A 95 7.83 6.13 -2.53
N LEU A 96 6.66 6.78 -2.53
CA LEU A 96 5.76 6.77 -1.37
C LEU A 96 4.95 5.47 -1.30
N LEU A 97 4.39 5.00 -2.41
CA LEU A 97 3.57 3.80 -2.43
C LEU A 97 4.38 2.52 -2.14
N MET A 98 5.64 2.49 -2.62
CA MET A 98 6.49 1.31 -2.57
C MET A 98 7.63 1.40 -1.55
N GLY A 99 7.85 2.54 -0.89
CA GLY A 99 9.07 2.84 -0.11
C GLY A 99 9.00 2.70 1.42
N PHE A 100 8.13 1.86 1.98
CA PHE A 100 8.16 1.52 3.41
C PHE A 100 8.96 0.26 3.68
N SER A 101 10.13 0.36 4.28
CA SER A 101 10.87 -0.84 4.70
C SER A 101 11.43 -0.80 6.13
N ASP A 102 11.35 0.33 6.85
CA ASP A 102 12.02 0.42 8.15
C ASP A 102 11.03 0.79 9.26
N ALA A 103 11.00 -0.03 10.31
CA ALA A 103 10.23 0.23 11.53
C ALA A 103 10.65 1.53 12.25
N ALA A 104 11.86 2.02 11.96
CA ALA A 104 12.39 3.29 12.49
C ALA A 104 12.01 4.52 11.65
N ALA A 105 11.41 4.33 10.47
CA ALA A 105 11.00 5.44 9.62
C ALA A 105 9.71 6.10 10.16
N PRO A 106 9.54 7.42 9.97
CA PRO A 106 8.26 8.07 10.28
C PRO A 106 7.12 7.39 9.51
N THR A 107 5.95 7.32 10.15
CA THR A 107 4.74 6.79 9.51
C THR A 107 4.48 7.49 8.16
N LEU A 108 3.80 6.79 7.24
CA LEU A 108 3.44 7.37 5.95
C LEU A 108 2.74 8.71 6.11
N GLY A 109 1.79 8.81 7.05
CA GLY A 109 1.07 10.04 7.34
C GLY A 109 2.00 11.19 7.73
N ALA A 110 2.91 10.96 8.69
CA ALA A 110 3.90 11.97 9.09
C ALA A 110 4.83 12.37 7.94
N ARG A 111 5.27 11.41 7.11
CA ARG A 111 6.11 11.68 5.94
C ARG A 111 5.37 12.52 4.88
N LEU A 112 4.12 12.19 4.57
CA LEU A 112 3.28 12.95 3.64
C LEU A 112 3.05 14.38 4.11
N LEU A 113 2.67 14.56 5.37
CA LEU A 113 2.45 15.88 5.96
C LEU A 113 3.71 16.75 5.89
N ARG A 114 4.89 16.18 6.18
CA ARG A 114 6.18 16.87 6.01
C ARG A 114 6.45 17.25 4.56
N LEU A 115 6.18 16.34 3.61
CA LEU A 115 6.37 16.60 2.18
C LEU A 115 5.42 17.67 1.63
N MET A 116 4.19 17.76 2.15
CA MET A 116 3.25 18.81 1.77
C MET A 116 3.70 20.21 2.27
N GLY A 117 4.54 20.27 3.30
CA GLY A 117 5.16 21.51 3.75
C GLY A 117 4.19 22.51 4.38
N GLY A 118 4.71 23.70 4.69
CA GLY A 118 3.95 24.78 5.34
C GLY A 118 3.24 24.30 6.60
N ARG A 119 1.96 24.65 6.74
CA ARG A 119 1.13 24.27 7.89
C ARG A 119 1.02 22.76 8.13
N PHE A 120 1.22 21.92 7.11
CA PHE A 120 1.14 20.47 7.26
C PHE A 120 2.38 19.89 7.93
N ALA A 121 3.55 20.47 7.69
CA ALA A 121 4.77 20.11 8.39
C ALA A 121 4.65 20.41 9.90
N ASP A 122 3.99 21.51 10.27
CA ASP A 122 3.72 21.85 11.67
C ASP A 122 2.80 20.83 12.34
N ILE A 123 1.78 20.32 11.63
CA ILE A 123 0.91 19.24 12.12
C ILE A 123 1.73 17.97 12.33
N ALA A 124 2.60 17.60 11.37
CA ALA A 124 3.45 16.43 11.48
C ALA A 124 4.42 16.49 12.67
N ALA A 125 4.89 17.69 13.03
CA ALA A 125 5.80 17.90 14.16
C ALA A 125 5.10 17.77 15.53
N ARG A 126 3.78 17.91 15.58
CA ARG A 126 2.96 17.85 16.80
C ARG A 126 2.37 16.47 17.07
N GLN A 127 2.38 15.58 16.08
CA GLN A 127 1.94 14.20 16.25
C GLN A 127 2.96 13.47 17.14
N PRO A 128 2.56 12.93 18.31
CA PRO A 128 3.44 12.05 19.07
C PRO A 128 3.80 10.84 18.18
N GLY A 129 5.01 10.30 18.34
CA GLY A 129 5.31 8.98 17.79
C GLY A 129 4.25 8.01 18.32
N ASP A 130 3.65 7.21 17.44
CA ASP A 130 2.55 6.28 17.75
C ASP A 130 2.91 5.36 18.93
N ASP A 131 2.58 5.83 20.14
CA ASP A 131 2.67 5.09 21.39
C ASP A 131 1.24 4.76 21.84
N LYS A 132 0.46 4.12 20.95
CA LYS A 132 -0.77 3.41 21.30
C LYS A 132 -0.94 2.15 20.44
N LEU A 133 -0.34 1.07 20.95
CA LEU A 133 -0.96 -0.25 20.92
C LEU A 133 -2.42 -0.15 21.38
N LEU A 134 -3.36 -0.53 20.53
CA LEU A 134 -4.48 -1.41 20.83
C LEU A 134 -4.88 -2.12 19.53
#